data_AF-X6MYH0-F1
#
_entry.id   AF-X6MYH0-F1
#
_cell.length_a   1.000
_cell.length_b   1.000
_cell.length_c   1.000
_cell.angle_alpha   90.00
_cell.angle_beta   90.00
_cell.angle_gamma   90.00
#
_symmetry.space_group_name_H-M   'P 1'
#
loop_
_entity.id
_entity.type
_entity.pdbx_description
1 polymer ?
#
loop_
_entity_poly.entity_id
_entity_poly.type
_entity_poly.pdbx_seq_one_letter_code
_entity_poly.pdbx_strand_id
1 'polypeptide(L)'
;IQVRIRTAGYVEEMFVTRTHDTEVRFHFIDVGGQRSERRKWMKFVKEDLDGVVFVIGISDYDLKCFEDNKTKRLDEALTMFEALAKEKFFDGKALAVLFNKFGKEIITCSSPPLFF
;
A
#
# COMPACT_ATOMS: atom_id res chain seq x y z
N ILE A 1 10.76 -4.55 -16.63
CA ILE A 1 11.85 -4.56 -15.62
C ILE A 1 11.21 -4.59 -14.24
N GLN A 2 11.32 -5.69 -13.48
CA GLN A 2 10.88 -5.75 -12.07
C GLN A 2 12.09 -5.59 -11.16
N VAL A 3 12.46 -4.35 -10.87
CA VAL A 3 13.43 -4.07 -9.81
C VAL A 3 12.63 -3.70 -8.56
N ARG A 4 12.77 -4.49 -7.50
CA ARG A 4 12.19 -4.17 -6.19
C ARG A 4 13.14 -3.23 -5.47
N ILE A 5 13.06 -1.93 -5.78
CA ILE A 5 13.73 -0.91 -4.97
C ILE A 5 12.88 -0.68 -3.73
N ARG A 6 13.47 -0.81 -2.54
CA ARG A 6 12.79 -0.50 -1.28
C ARG A 6 12.89 1.00 -1.04
N THR A 7 11.76 1.72 -1.03
CA THR A 7 11.73 3.12 -0.62
C THR A 7 12.09 3.22 0.87
N ALA A 8 13.18 3.93 1.17
CA ALA A 8 13.54 4.36 2.52
C ALA A 8 13.34 5.87 2.57
N GLY A 9 12.55 6.35 3.54
CA GLY A 9 12.02 7.72 3.51
C GLY A 9 10.79 7.83 2.63
N TYR A 10 10.78 8.83 1.75
CA TYR A 10 9.66 9.15 0.88
C TYR A 10 10.15 9.73 -0.45
N VAL A 11 9.32 9.63 -1.48
CA VAL A 11 9.54 10.22 -2.80
C VAL A 11 8.35 11.11 -3.12
N GLU A 12 8.61 12.29 -3.68
CA GLU A 12 7.56 13.22 -4.11
C GLU A 12 7.53 13.32 -5.62
N GLU A 13 6.35 13.28 -6.19
CA GLU A 13 6.11 13.42 -7.62
C GLU A 13 4.95 14.39 -7.83
N MET A 14 5.14 15.36 -8.74
CA MET A 14 4.08 16.29 -9.13
C MET A 14 3.70 16.02 -10.58
N PHE A 15 2.41 15.88 -10.85
CA PHE A 15 1.93 15.78 -12.21
C PHE A 15 0.64 16.54 -12.41
N VAL A 16 0.44 16.95 -13.66
CA VAL A 16 -0.74 17.69 -14.08
C VAL A 16 -1.51 16.82 -15.04
N THR A 17 -2.80 16.66 -14.78
CA THR A 17 -3.70 15.91 -15.67
C THR A 17 -4.95 16.73 -15.94
N ARG A 18 -5.58 16.51 -17.09
CA ARG A 18 -6.84 17.15 -17.44
C ARG A 18 -7.97 16.17 -17.11
N THR A 19 -8.89 16.60 -16.25
CA THR A 19 -10.13 15.87 -15.96
C THR A 19 -11.29 16.68 -16.54
N HIS A 20 -11.97 16.13 -17.55
CA HIS A 20 -12.93 16.88 -18.37
C HIS A 20 -12.30 18.16 -18.95
N ASP A 21 -12.80 19.33 -18.58
CA ASP A 21 -12.31 20.65 -19.02
C ASP A 21 -11.45 21.36 -17.97
N THR A 22 -11.12 20.69 -16.86
CA THR A 22 -10.34 21.27 -15.76
C THR A 22 -8.95 20.65 -15.71
N GLU A 23 -7.94 21.50 -15.57
CA GLU A 23 -6.59 21.07 -15.25
C GLU A 23 -6.48 20.83 -13.74
N VAL A 24 -6.06 19.63 -13.36
CA VAL A 24 -5.88 19.22 -11.97
C VAL A 24 -4.41 18.90 -11.75
N ARG A 25 -3.84 19.52 -10.71
CA ARG A 25 -2.47 19.27 -10.28
C ARG A 25 -2.49 18.31 -9.10
N PHE A 26 -1.71 17.25 -9.20
CA PHE A 26 -1.54 16.28 -8.13
C PHE A 26 -0.11 16.36 -7.60
N HIS A 27 0.01 16.33 -6.26
CA HIS A 27 1.25 16.12 -5.55
C HIS A 27 1.16 14.78 -4.81
N PHE A 28 1.92 13.80 -5.27
CA PHE A 28 1.97 12.48 -4.69
C PHE A 28 3.21 12.34 -3.82
N ILE A 29 3.01 11.80 -2.62
CA ILE A 29 4.08 11.46 -1.69
C ILE A 29 4.05 9.94 -1.47
N ASP A 30 4.98 9.21 -2.08
CA ASP A 30 5.18 7.79 -1.84
C ASP A 30 6.05 7.58 -0.60
N VAL A 31 5.48 6.96 0.44
CA VAL A 31 6.17 6.74 1.72
C VAL A 31 6.44 5.26 1.90
N GLY A 32 7.65 4.93 2.37
CA GLY A 32 8.05 3.54 2.58
C GLY A 32 7.07 2.73 3.45
N GLY A 33 6.72 1.53 2.99
CA GLY A 33 5.79 0.60 3.66
C GLY A 33 6.35 -0.21 4.84
N GLN A 34 7.67 -0.21 5.00
CA GLN A 34 8.38 -1.02 6.00
C GLN A 34 8.11 -0.53 7.42
N ARG A 35 8.11 -1.44 8.40
CA ARG A 35 7.85 -1.10 9.82
C ARG A 35 8.69 0.07 10.35
N SER A 36 9.97 0.13 9.97
CA SER A 36 10.90 1.20 10.37
C SER A 36 10.48 2.58 9.86
N GLU A 37 9.80 2.65 8.72
CA GLU A 37 9.41 3.89 8.04
C GLU A 37 8.05 4.42 8.50
N ARG A 38 7.19 3.55 9.06
CA ARG A 38 5.80 3.89 9.45
C ARG A 38 5.69 5.06 10.41
N ARG A 39 6.69 5.29 11.27
CA ARG A 39 6.74 6.46 12.16
C ARG A 39 6.70 7.80 11.40
N LYS A 40 7.16 7.82 10.15
CA LYS A 40 7.20 9.03 9.31
C LYS A 40 5.83 9.36 8.70
N TRP A 41 4.91 8.40 8.62
CA TRP A 41 3.60 8.58 7.99
C TRP A 41 2.78 9.68 8.65
N MET A 42 2.79 9.72 9.98
CA MET A 42 2.03 10.71 10.75
C MET A 42 2.47 12.15 10.48
N LYS A 43 3.70 12.37 9.97
CA LYS A 43 4.12 13.70 9.51
C LYS A 43 3.23 14.13 8.35
N PHE A 44 3.12 13.29 7.33
CA PHE A 44 2.35 13.59 6.12
C PHE A 44 0.85 13.65 6.37
N VAL A 45 0.29 12.71 7.15
CA VAL A 45 -1.15 12.69 7.48
C VAL A 45 -1.59 13.96 8.25
N LYS A 46 -0.67 14.57 9.02
CA LYS A 46 -0.92 15.82 9.75
C LYS A 46 -0.68 17.08 8.92
N GLU A 47 0.10 16.97 7.85
CA GLU A 47 0.31 18.05 6.88
C GLU A 47 -0.89 18.13 5.92
N ASP A 48 -0.87 19.10 5.01
CA ASP A 48 -2.00 19.48 4.16
C ASP A 48 -2.20 18.49 2.98
N LEU A 49 -2.50 17.22 3.30
CA LEU A 49 -2.91 16.21 2.32
C LEU A 49 -4.43 16.23 2.12
N ASP A 50 -4.86 16.17 0.87
CA ASP A 50 -6.28 15.97 0.52
C ASP A 50 -6.77 14.54 0.81
N GLY A 51 -5.86 13.57 0.88
CA GLY A 51 -6.20 12.18 1.17
C GLY A 51 -5.03 11.22 1.14
N VAL A 52 -5.31 9.96 1.49
CA VAL A 52 -4.35 8.85 1.53
C VAL A 52 -4.85 7.71 0.65
N VAL A 53 -3.95 7.16 -0.17
CA VAL A 53 -4.17 5.92 -0.91
C VAL A 53 -3.34 4.80 -0.28
N PHE A 54 -4.01 3.87 0.42
CA PHE A 54 -3.37 2.73 1.07
C PHE A 54 -3.34 1.51 0.15
N VAL A 55 -2.15 0.98 -0.16
CA VAL A 55 -1.99 -0.11 -1.12
C VAL A 55 -1.83 -1.46 -0.41
N ILE A 56 -2.73 -2.42 -0.69
CA ILE A 56 -2.71 -3.78 -0.12
C ILE A 56 -2.44 -4.80 -1.23
N GLY A 57 -1.42 -5.65 -1.06
CA GLY A 57 -1.20 -6.78 -1.97
C GLY A 57 -2.13 -7.95 -1.63
N ILE A 58 -3.17 -8.20 -2.43
CA ILE A 58 -4.10 -9.33 -2.20
C ILE A 58 -3.38 -10.67 -2.27
N SER A 59 -2.46 -10.83 -3.23
CA SER A 59 -1.71 -12.08 -3.43
C SER A 59 -0.69 -12.39 -2.32
N ASP A 60 -0.63 -11.58 -1.25
CA ASP A 60 0.30 -11.79 -0.14
C ASP A 60 -0.39 -12.48 1.07
N TYR A 61 -1.58 -13.07 0.89
CA TYR A 61 -2.40 -13.69 1.93
C TYR A 61 -1.75 -14.90 2.62
N ASP A 62 -0.89 -15.64 1.92
CA ASP A 62 -0.13 -16.79 2.41
C ASP A 62 1.30 -16.43 2.85
N LEU A 63 1.74 -15.21 2.55
CA LEU A 63 3.09 -14.73 2.85
C LEU A 63 3.20 -14.16 4.27
N LYS A 64 4.37 -14.36 4.87
CA LYS A 64 4.73 -13.77 6.17
C LYS A 64 5.53 -12.47 6.01
N CYS A 65 5.40 -11.55 6.96
CA CYS A 65 6.21 -10.34 7.05
C CYS A 65 7.69 -10.72 7.14
N PHE A 66 8.55 -9.97 6.45
CA PHE A 66 9.99 -10.28 6.43
C PHE A 66 10.64 -9.99 7.79
N GLU A 67 10.12 -8.99 8.49
CA GLU A 67 10.66 -8.47 9.74
C GLU A 67 10.56 -9.43 10.92
N ASP A 68 9.53 -10.28 10.97
CA ASP A 68 9.32 -11.23 12.07
C ASP A 68 9.12 -12.68 11.63
N ASN A 69 8.97 -12.93 10.32
CA ASN A 69 8.69 -14.24 9.72
C ASN A 69 7.55 -15.01 10.41
N LYS A 70 6.59 -14.29 10.99
CA LYS A 70 5.52 -14.85 11.82
C LYS A 70 4.16 -14.28 11.43
N THR A 71 4.07 -12.96 11.30
CA THR A 71 2.82 -12.26 11.02
C THR A 71 2.46 -12.41 9.55
N LYS A 72 1.19 -12.71 9.21
CA LYS A 72 0.75 -12.72 7.81
C LYS A 72 0.71 -11.29 7.28
N ARG A 73 1.18 -11.09 6.04
CA ARG A 73 1.26 -9.76 5.44
C ARG A 73 -0.12 -9.12 5.25
N LEU A 74 -1.09 -9.91 4.79
CA LEU A 74 -2.45 -9.41 4.61
C LEU A 74 -3.10 -8.99 5.94
N ASP A 75 -2.96 -9.82 6.98
CA ASP A 75 -3.50 -9.50 8.31
C ASP A 75 -2.88 -8.21 8.87
N GLU A 76 -1.55 -8.05 8.71
CA GLU A 76 -0.88 -6.81 9.10
C GLU A 76 -1.41 -5.60 8.31
N ALA A 77 -1.53 -5.71 6.99
CA ALA A 77 -2.00 -4.63 6.13
C ALA A 77 -3.44 -4.20 6.48
N LEU A 78 -4.33 -5.16 6.73
CA LEU A 78 -5.72 -4.90 7.13
C LEU A 78 -5.79 -4.24 8.52
N THR A 79 -5.01 -4.75 9.48
CA THR A 79 -4.91 -4.15 10.83
C THR A 79 -4.45 -2.70 10.76
N MET A 80 -3.46 -2.41 9.90
CA MET A 80 -2.97 -1.04 9.72
C MET A 80 -3.97 -0.12 9.03
N PHE A 81 -4.68 -0.62 8.02
CA PHE A 81 -5.72 0.15 7.35
C PHE A 81 -6.85 0.50 8.32
N GLU A 82 -7.27 -0.45 9.15
CA GLU A 82 -8.28 -0.22 10.20
C GLU A 82 -7.79 0.82 11.23
N ALA A 83 -6.52 0.76 11.63
CA ALA A 83 -5.94 1.77 12.52
C ALA A 83 -5.95 3.16 11.89
N LEU A 84 -5.54 3.30 10.63
CA LEU A 84 -5.58 4.56 9.89
C LEU A 84 -7.00 5.10 9.75
N ALA A 85 -7.97 4.26 9.42
CA ALA A 85 -9.37 4.67 9.27
C ALA A 85 -10.00 5.18 10.57
N LYS A 86 -9.44 4.81 11.74
CA LYS A 86 -9.89 5.29 13.06
C LYS A 86 -9.18 6.57 13.51
N GLU A 87 -8.16 7.03 12.80
CA GLU A 87 -7.44 8.26 13.14
C GLU A 87 -8.30 9.50 12.88
N LYS A 88 -8.37 10.41 13.85
CA LYS A 88 -9.15 11.65 13.75
C LYS A 88 -8.60 12.65 12.73
N PHE A 89 -7.38 12.44 12.25
CA PHE A 89 -6.74 13.34 11.27
C PHE A 89 -7.39 13.29 9.88
N PHE A 90 -8.25 12.30 9.62
CA PHE A 90 -8.96 12.14 8.36
C PHE A 90 -10.26 12.96 8.24
N ASP A 91 -10.61 13.79 9.23
CA ASP A 91 -11.75 14.70 9.12
C ASP A 91 -11.57 15.61 7.88
N GLY A 92 -12.44 15.41 6.87
CA GLY A 92 -12.39 16.12 5.59
C GLY A 92 -11.36 15.62 4.58
N LYS A 93 -10.62 14.53 4.87
CA LYS A 93 -9.64 13.92 3.95
C LYS A 93 -10.16 12.61 3.38
N ALA A 94 -9.82 12.30 2.13
CA ALA A 94 -10.15 11.01 1.54
C ALA A 94 -9.24 9.90 2.07
N LEU A 95 -9.81 8.73 2.38
CA LEU A 95 -9.04 7.50 2.61
C LEU A 95 -9.49 6.44 1.60
N ALA A 96 -8.61 6.13 0.65
CA ALA A 96 -8.84 5.13 -0.38
C ALA A 96 -7.96 3.91 -0.14
N VAL A 97 -8.46 2.71 -0.46
CA VAL A 97 -7.69 1.47 -0.47
C VAL A 97 -7.55 0.96 -1.90
N LEU A 98 -6.32 0.64 -2.31
CA LEU A 98 -6.03 0.02 -3.58
C LEU A 98 -5.56 -1.42 -3.35
N PHE A 99 -6.37 -2.36 -3.81
CA PHE A 99 -6.02 -3.77 -3.79
C PHE A 99 -5.16 -4.13 -5.01
N ASN A 100 -3.86 -4.28 -4.79
CA ASN A 100 -2.87 -4.58 -5.80
C ASN A 100 -2.60 -6.09 -5.91
N LYS A 101 -1.93 -6.50 -7.00
CA LYS A 101 -1.53 -7.88 -7.31
C LYS A 101 -2.71 -8.85 -7.48
N PHE A 102 -3.89 -8.33 -7.81
CA PHE A 102 -5.02 -9.16 -8.22
C PHE A 102 -4.63 -9.93 -9.49
N GLY A 103 -4.58 -11.28 -9.41
CA GLY A 103 -4.22 -12.15 -10.54
C GLY A 103 -2.82 -12.80 -10.49
N LYS A 104 -2.01 -12.59 -9.43
CA LYS A 104 -0.76 -13.37 -9.26
C LYS A 104 -0.96 -14.85 -8.90
N GLU A 105 -2.20 -15.31 -8.78
CA GLU A 105 -2.56 -16.67 -8.35
C GLU A 105 -3.06 -17.62 -9.45
N ILE A 106 -3.07 -17.22 -10.73
CA ILE A 106 -3.16 -18.21 -11.82
C ILE A 106 -1.74 -18.65 -12.18
N ILE A 107 -1.07 -19.29 -11.21
CA ILE A 107 0.12 -20.10 -11.45
C ILE A 107 -0.23 -21.48 -10.92
N THR A 108 -0.59 -22.35 -11.88
CA THR A 108 -0.87 -23.79 -11.78
C THR A 108 -0.63 -24.43 -10.42
N CYS A 109 -1.72 -24.89 -9.80
CA CYS A 109 -1.65 -25.98 -8.84
C CYS A 109 -1.11 -27.21 -9.58
N SER A 110 0.21 -27.38 -9.61
CA SER A 110 0.81 -28.66 -9.98
C SER A 110 0.40 -29.65 -8.90
N SER A 111 -0.61 -30.46 -9.21
CA SER A 111 -0.98 -31.66 -8.47
C SER A 111 0.29 -32.41 -8.04
N PRO A 112 0.38 -32.89 -6.78
CA PRO A 112 1.47 -33.79 -6.42
C PRO A 112 1.44 -35.01 -7.36
N PRO A 113 2.59 -35.60 -7.71
CA PRO A 113 2.62 -36.79 -8.53
C PRO A 113 1.85 -37.89 -7.79
N LEU A 114 0.74 -38.33 -8.37
CA LEU A 114 0.14 -39.60 -8.01
C LEU A 114 1.12 -40.68 -8.48
N PHE A 115 1.95 -41.16 -7.55
CA PHE A 115 2.50 -42.50 -7.66
C PHE A 115 1.35 -43.46 -7.35
N PHE A 116 0.80 -44.11 -8.39
CA PHE A 116 0.53 -45.55 -8.49
C PHE A 116 0.24 -45.88 -9.96
#